data_AF-A0A350I981-F1
#
_entry.id   AF-A0A350I981-F1
#
_cell.length_a   1.000
_cell.length_b   1.000
_cell.length_c   1.000
_cell.angle_alpha   90.00
_cell.angle_beta   90.00
_cell.angle_gamma   90.00
#
_symmetry.space_group_name_H-M   'P 1'
#
loop_
_entity.id
_entity.type
_entity.pdbx_description
1 polymer ?
#
loop_
_entity_poly.entity_id
_entity_poly.type
_entity_poly.pdbx_seq_one_letter_code
_entity_poly.pdbx_strand_id
1 'polypeptide(L)' 'MTGDIATMGAYIGAGLATFAMGGAAIGVSMVVGSVLKHMPKKADNSTMFVGIAFAEALGIFAFLISLLLMFAV' A
#
# COMPACT_ATOMS: atom_id res chain seq x y z
N MET A 1 21.87 9.87 -27.41
CA MET A 1 21.01 9.21 -26.39
C MET A 1 21.90 8.28 -25.59
N THR A 2 22.66 8.82 -24.65
CA THR A 2 23.47 8.01 -23.73
C THR A 2 22.49 7.41 -22.74
N GLY A 3 22.45 6.08 -22.62
CA GLY A 3 21.54 5.40 -21.70
C GLY A 3 21.85 5.84 -20.28
N ASP A 4 20.95 6.63 -19.69
CA ASP A 4 21.07 7.02 -18.31
C ASP A 4 20.63 5.86 -17.42
N ILE A 5 21.63 5.13 -16.91
CA ILE A 5 21.44 3.98 -16.02
C ILE A 5 20.66 4.40 -14.76
N ALA A 6 20.78 5.67 -14.34
CA ALA A 6 20.01 6.20 -13.21
C ALA A 6 18.51 6.23 -13.53
N THR A 7 18.12 6.81 -14.66
CA THR A 7 16.73 6.78 -15.15
C THR A 7 16.18 5.35 -15.30
N MET A 8 16.97 4.41 -15.82
CA MET A 8 16.57 3.00 -15.92
C MET A 8 16.33 2.38 -14.53
N GLY A 9 17.24 2.63 -13.58
CA GLY A 9 17.12 2.17 -12.20
C GLY A 9 15.90 2.78 -11.49
N ALA A 10 15.60 4.06 -11.75
CA ALA A 10 14.43 4.75 -11.22
C ALA A 10 13.11 4.10 -11.71
N TYR A 11 13.00 3.75 -13.00
CA TYR A 11 11.81 3.08 -13.52
C TYR A 11 11.62 1.66 -12.99
N ILE A 12 12.70 0.89 -12.85
CA ILE A 12 12.63 -0.45 -12.24
C ILE A 12 12.24 -0.31 -10.76
N GLY A 13 12.87 0.61 -10.03
CA GLY A 13 12.56 0.88 -8.62
C GLY A 13 11.13 1.36 -8.41
N ALA A 14 10.61 2.22 -9.29
CA ALA A 14 9.23 2.69 -9.25
C ALA A 14 8.24 1.53 -9.44
N GLY A 15 8.51 0.61 -10.37
CA GLY A 15 7.72 -0.60 -10.57
C GLY A 15 7.78 -1.56 -9.39
N LEU A 16 8.94 -1.72 -8.74
CA LEU A 16 9.06 -2.55 -7.54
C LEU A 16 8.35 -1.93 -6.33
N ALA A 17 8.38 -0.60 -6.19
CA ALA A 17 7.70 0.10 -5.11
C ALA A 17 6.17 -0.08 -5.15
N THR A 18 5.56 -0.16 -6.35
CA THR A 18 4.10 -0.38 -6.46
C THR A 18 3.67 -1.78 -6.04
N PHE A 19 4.53 -2.80 -6.11
CA PHE A 19 4.21 -4.14 -5.59
C PHE A 19 3.90 -4.11 -4.08
N ALA A 20 4.51 -3.20 -3.32
CA ALA A 20 4.24 -3.06 -1.89
C ALA A 20 2.80 -2.63 -1.59
N MET A 21 2.06 -2.05 -2.55
CA MET A 21 0.62 -1.79 -2.42
C MET A 21 -0.19 -3.08 -2.24
N GLY A 22 0.28 -4.22 -2.75
CA GLY A 22 -0.32 -5.53 -2.50
C GLY A 22 -0.35 -5.89 -1.01
N GLY A 23 0.64 -5.43 -0.24
CA GLY A 23 0.68 -5.60 1.21
C GLY A 23 -0.46 -4.87 1.92
N ALA A 24 -0.84 -3.67 1.45
CA ALA A 24 -1.98 -2.93 1.97
C ALA A 24 -3.29 -3.68 1.70
N ALA A 25 -3.48 -4.23 0.49
CA ALA A 25 -4.66 -5.04 0.15
C ALA A 25 -4.80 -6.28 1.06
N ILE A 26 -3.69 -6.96 1.36
CA ILE A 26 -3.66 -8.08 2.31
C ILE A 26 -4.01 -7.59 3.72
N GLY A 27 -3.42 -6.46 4.17
CA GLY A 27 -3.68 -5.87 5.47
C GLY A 27 -5.17 -5.51 5.67
N VAL A 28 -5.79 -4.84 4.71
CA VAL A 28 -7.22 -4.51 4.73
C VAL A 28 -8.06 -5.78 4.78
N SER A 29 -7.72 -6.80 3.98
CA SER A 29 -8.43 -8.09 3.96
C SER A 29 -8.36 -8.81 5.31
N MET A 30 -7.23 -8.75 6.01
CA MET A 30 -7.06 -9.32 7.34
C MET A 30 -7.88 -8.57 8.40
N VAL A 31 -7.88 -7.24 8.37
CA VAL A 31 -8.65 -6.39 9.30
C VAL A 31 -10.15 -6.66 9.15
N VAL A 32 -10.67 -6.58 7.92
CA VAL A 32 -12.09 -6.84 7.64
C VAL A 32 -12.44 -8.29 7.93
N GLY A 33 -11.59 -9.25 7.54
CA GLY A 33 -11.80 -10.66 7.81
C GLY A 33 -11.86 -10.99 9.31
N SER A 34 -11.09 -10.30 10.14
CA SER A 34 -11.14 -10.44 11.61
C SER A 34 -12.50 -10.00 12.17
N VAL A 35 -13.05 -8.89 11.69
CA VAL A 35 -14.35 -8.38 12.13
C VAL A 35 -15.49 -9.31 11.67
N LEU A 36 -15.44 -9.78 10.43
CA LEU A 36 -16.48 -10.66 9.87
C LEU A 36 -16.51 -12.05 10.54
N LYS A 37 -15.35 -12.58 10.96
CA LYS A 37 -15.26 -13.87 11.69
C LYS A 37 -16.00 -13.86 13.04
N HIS A 38 -16.27 -12.69 13.63
CA HIS A 38 -16.87 -12.55 14.96
C HIS A 38 -18.34 -12.07 14.96
N MET A 39 -19.03 -12.01 13.81
CA MET A 39 -20.44 -11.59 13.78
C MET A 39 -21.39 -12.73 14.17
N PRO A 40 -22.31 -12.50 15.14
CA PRO A 40 -23.50 -11.73 14.80
C PRO A 40 -24.06 -10.71 15.84
N LYS A 41 -23.33 -10.19 16.84
CA LYS A 41 -23.97 -9.31 17.87
C LYS A 41 -23.56 -7.84 17.98
N LYS A 42 -22.33 -7.44 17.61
CA LYS A 42 -21.90 -6.03 17.46
C LYS A 42 -20.52 -5.99 16.80
N ALA A 43 -20.44 -5.54 15.54
CA ALA A 43 -19.13 -5.27 14.94
C ALA A 43 -18.54 -3.97 15.49
N ASP A 44 -17.29 -4.03 15.92
CA ASP A 44 -16.52 -2.85 16.28
C ASP A 44 -16.00 -2.15 15.01
N ASN A 45 -16.91 -1.40 14.38
CA ASN A 45 -16.63 -0.66 13.17
C ASN A 45 -15.57 0.44 13.40
N SER A 46 -15.47 0.99 14.62
CA SER A 46 -14.51 2.06 14.92
C SER A 46 -13.09 1.56 14.79
N THR A 47 -12.76 0.46 15.48
CA THR A 47 -11.43 -0.16 15.39
C THR A 47 -11.16 -0.71 13.99
N MET A 48 -12.18 -1.20 13.30
CA MET A 48 -12.07 -1.63 11.90
C MET A 48 -11.65 -0.48 10.98
N PHE A 49 -12.32 0.68 11.04
CA PHE A 49 -12.00 1.84 10.21
C PHE A 49 -10.59 2.35 10.48
N VAL A 50 -10.16 2.37 11.75
CA VAL A 50 -8.78 2.74 12.11
C VAL A 50 -7.78 1.75 11.51
N GLY A 51 -8.03 0.44 11.62
CA GLY A 51 -7.18 -0.59 11.04
C GLY A 51 -7.06 -0.48 9.51
N ILE A 52 -8.17 -0.21 8.83
CA ILE A 52 -8.19 0.02 7.37
C ILE A 52 -7.39 1.28 7.02
N ALA A 53 -7.59 2.38 7.75
CA ALA A 53 -6.87 3.63 7.49
C ALA A 53 -5.35 3.47 7.63
N PHE A 54 -4.87 2.73 8.62
CA PHE A 54 -3.44 2.42 8.75
C PHE A 54 -2.92 1.50 7.65
N ALA A 55 -3.69 0.47 7.26
CA ALA A 55 -3.30 -0.41 6.16
C ALA A 55 -3.20 0.36 4.82
N GLU A 56 -4.17 1.22 4.53
CA GLU A 56 -4.17 2.08 3.35
C GLU A 56 -3.05 3.14 3.40
N ALA A 57 -2.75 3.71 4.58
CA ALA A 57 -1.66 4.67 4.74
C ALA A 57 -0.30 4.09 4.28
N LEU A 58 -0.04 2.81 4.56
CA LEU A 58 1.15 2.12 4.08
C LEU A 58 1.12 1.89 2.56
N GLY A 59 -0.06 1.61 2.00
CA GLY A 59 -0.26 1.44 0.55
C GLY A 59 0.01 2.74 -0.23
N ILE A 60 -0.59 3.84 0.20
CA ILE A 60 -0.36 5.16 -0.44
C ILE A 60 1.08 5.65 -0.22
N PHE A 61 1.73 5.26 0.88
CA PHE A 61 3.14 5.57 1.10
C PHE A 61 4.03 4.85 0.08
N ALA A 62 3.80 3.57 -0.18
CA ALA A 62 4.50 2.84 -1.24
C ALA A 62 4.28 3.47 -2.62
N PHE A 63 3.05 3.90 -2.91
CA PHE A 63 2.74 4.63 -4.14
C PHE A 63 3.47 5.98 -4.21
N LEU A 64 3.53 6.73 -3.12
CA LEU A 64 4.27 7.98 -3.04
C LEU A 64 5.76 7.76 -3.38
N ILE A 65 6.39 6.72 -2.84
CA ILE A 65 7.79 6.38 -3.18
C ILE A 65 7.94 6.11 -4.68
N SER A 66 6.99 5.41 -5.30
CA SER A 66 6.99 5.18 -6.76
C SER A 66 6.95 6.50 -7.54
N LEU A 67 6.07 7.43 -7.14
CA LEU A 67 5.98 8.76 -7.76
C LEU A 67 7.25 9.59 -7.56
N LEU A 68 7.86 9.54 -6.38
CA LEU A 68 9.12 10.24 -6.10
C LEU A 68 10.24 9.72 -7.00
N LEU A 69 10.33 8.41 -7.21
CA LEU A 69 11.30 7.81 -8.13
C LEU A 69 11.06 8.20 -9.60
N MET A 70 9.80 8.45 -10.00
CA MET A 70 9.47 8.82 -11.38
C MET A 70 9.61 10.32 -11.68
N PHE A 71 9.43 11.18 -10.68
CA PHE A 71 9.23 12.62 -10.92
C PHE A 71 10.08 13.55 -10.04
N ALA A 72 10.76 13.02 -9.02
CA ALA A 72 11.55 13.80 -8.07
C ALA A 72 13.01 13.36 -7.96
N VAL A 73 13.42 12.36 -8.75
CA VAL A 73 14.80 11.85 -8.88
C VAL A 73 15.19 11.90 -10.35
#